data_AF-A0A6N2YNE3-F1
#
_entry.id   AF-A0A6N2YNE3-F1
#
_cell.length_a   1.000
_cell.length_b   1.000
_cell.length_c   1.000
_cell.angle_alpha   90.00
_cell.angle_beta   90.00
_cell.angle_gamma   90.00
#
_symmetry.space_group_name_H-M   'P 1'
#
loop_
_entity.id
_entity.type
_entity.pdbx_description
1 polymer ?
#
loop_
_entity_poly.entity_id
_entity_poly.type
_entity_poly.pdbx_seq_one_letter_code
_entity_poly.pdbx_strand_id
1 'polypeptide(L)'
;MNKLAEKLTLEMIPDGIWRTVAEEIGVTNLIKLAELVGGANIYIPKAESFVRPVLYEKIKEEYNGYNIALLARKYGITERWVREICGDDIPGQIELIEYLEGLGSNS
;
A
#
# COMPACT_ATOMS: atom_id res chain seq x y z
N MET A 1 30.02 -5.94 16.17
CA MET A 1 28.65 -6.07 16.72
C MET A 1 28.01 -7.41 16.35
N ASN A 2 28.09 -7.89 15.11
CA ASN A 2 27.48 -9.16 14.64
C ASN A 2 27.66 -10.40 15.53
N LYS A 3 28.87 -10.70 16.03
CA LYS A 3 29.08 -11.90 16.88
C LYS A 3 28.41 -11.85 18.26
N LEU A 4 28.06 -10.66 18.75
CA LEU A 4 27.35 -10.49 20.03
C LEU A 4 25.84 -10.57 19.81
N ALA A 5 25.34 -10.04 18.69
CA ALA A 5 23.93 -10.12 18.31
C ALA A 5 23.47 -11.58 18.15
N GLU A 6 24.35 -12.48 17.68
CA GLU A 6 24.08 -13.93 17.58
C GLU A 6 23.77 -14.60 18.93
N LYS A 7 24.24 -14.02 20.04
CA LYS A 7 24.00 -14.53 21.40
C LYS A 7 22.85 -13.84 22.10
N LEU A 8 22.26 -12.79 21.49
CA LEU A 8 21.15 -12.08 22.06
C LEU A 8 19.90 -12.96 21.97
N THR A 9 19.34 -13.32 23.13
CA THR A 9 18.07 -14.03 23.21
C THR A 9 16.95 -13.04 23.51
N LEU A 10 15.71 -13.46 23.24
CA LEU A 10 14.54 -12.64 23.48
C LEU A 10 14.40 -12.21 24.95
N GLU A 11 14.75 -13.09 25.89
CA GLU A 11 14.67 -12.83 27.34
C GLU A 11 15.60 -11.72 27.81
N MET A 12 16.68 -11.44 27.06
CA MET A 12 17.61 -10.37 27.36
C MET A 12 17.09 -8.99 26.92
N ILE A 13 15.99 -8.94 26.17
CA ILE A 13 15.36 -7.70 25.74
C ILE A 13 14.38 -7.24 26.84
N PRO A 14 14.52 -6.01 27.37
CA PRO A 14 13.61 -5.47 28.38
C PRO A 14 12.16 -5.47 27.90
N ASP A 15 11.22 -5.69 28.82
CA ASP A 15 9.79 -5.65 28.53
C ASP A 15 9.38 -4.29 27.96
N GLY A 16 8.56 -4.32 26.91
CA GLY A 16 8.09 -3.14 26.20
C GLY A 16 7.90 -3.40 24.72
N ILE A 17 7.69 -2.32 23.95
CA ILE A 17 7.34 -2.40 22.53
C ILE A 17 8.37 -3.19 21.70
N TRP A 18 9.66 -3.03 22.00
CA TRP A 18 10.72 -3.71 21.24
C TRP A 18 10.83 -5.20 21.55
N ARG A 19 10.42 -5.64 22.74
CA ARG A 19 10.30 -7.07 23.05
C ARG A 19 9.13 -7.69 22.29
N THR A 20 7.97 -7.03 22.28
CA THR A 20 6.82 -7.48 21.47
C THR A 20 7.17 -7.52 19.98
N VAL A 21 7.89 -6.52 19.48
CA VAL A 21 8.38 -6.54 18.09
C VAL A 21 9.33 -7.72 17.88
N ALA A 22 10.31 -7.96 18.75
CA ALA A 22 11.23 -9.09 18.63
C ALA A 22 10.54 -10.45 18.76
N GLU A 23 9.47 -10.57 19.54
CA GLU A 23 8.61 -11.76 19.62
C GLU A 23 7.97 -12.08 18.26
N GLU A 24 7.47 -11.06 17.57
CA GLU A 24 6.80 -11.22 16.28
C GLU A 24 7.76 -11.40 15.10
N ILE A 25 8.83 -10.63 15.02
CA ILE A 25 9.74 -10.64 13.85
C ILE A 25 11.04 -11.40 14.09
N GLY A 26 11.33 -11.79 15.32
CA GLY A 26 12.59 -12.40 15.74
C GLY A 26 13.69 -11.40 16.07
N VAL A 27 14.53 -11.75 17.04
CA VAL A 27 15.65 -10.91 17.54
C VAL A 27 16.60 -10.48 16.41
N THR A 28 16.92 -11.38 15.48
CA THR A 28 17.78 -11.08 14.33
C THR A 28 17.23 -9.95 13.47
N ASN A 29 15.92 -9.93 13.22
CA ASN A 29 15.30 -8.89 12.39
C ASN A 29 15.16 -7.57 13.16
N LEU A 30 14.93 -7.62 14.47
CA LEU A 30 14.99 -6.42 15.31
C LEU A 30 16.37 -5.76 15.23
N ILE A 31 17.46 -6.52 15.32
CA ILE A 31 18.81 -5.96 15.22
C ILE A 31 19.06 -5.33 13.84
N LYS A 32 18.65 -5.99 12.75
CA LYS A 32 18.73 -5.39 11.40
C LYS A 32 17.96 -4.08 11.30
N LEU A 33 16.76 -4.01 11.89
CA LEU A 33 15.97 -2.78 11.94
C LEU A 33 16.72 -1.69 12.73
N ALA A 34 17.26 -2.02 13.90
CA ALA A 34 18.01 -1.08 14.72
C ALA A 34 19.32 -0.60 14.04
N GLU A 35 20.00 -1.45 13.27
CA GLU A 35 21.17 -1.06 12.48
C GLU A 35 20.79 -0.14 11.31
N LEU A 36 19.61 -0.35 10.70
CA LEU A 36 19.18 0.42 9.54
C LEU A 36 18.68 1.83 9.92
N VAL A 37 17.91 1.94 11.00
CA VAL A 37 17.18 3.18 11.35
C VAL A 37 17.32 3.61 12.81
N GLY A 38 18.08 2.88 13.62
CA GLY A 38 18.28 3.19 15.03
C GLY A 38 19.03 4.50 15.26
N GLY A 39 18.67 5.22 16.32
CA GLY A 39 19.22 6.54 16.65
C GLY A 39 18.50 7.71 15.97
N ALA A 40 17.68 7.46 14.94
CA ALA A 40 16.78 8.45 14.37
C ALA A 40 15.47 8.53 15.17
N ASN A 41 14.83 9.71 15.19
CA ASN A 41 13.45 9.85 15.64
C ASN A 41 12.52 9.50 14.48
N ILE A 42 12.12 8.24 14.40
CA ILE A 42 11.35 7.68 13.30
C ILE A 42 9.90 7.44 13.70
N TYR A 43 8.99 8.02 12.93
CA TYR A 43 7.58 7.65 12.93
C TYR A 43 7.40 6.36 12.12
N ILE A 44 6.72 5.37 12.71
CA ILE A 44 6.28 4.17 11.99
C ILE A 44 4.86 4.41 11.49
N PRO A 45 4.63 4.51 10.16
CA PRO A 45 3.29 4.60 9.60
C PRO A 45 2.43 3.40 9.95
N LYS A 46 1.11 3.59 9.93
CA LYS A 46 0.18 2.47 10.08
C LYS A 46 0.37 1.44 8.96
N ALA A 47 0.19 0.16 9.28
CA ALA A 47 0.33 -0.95 8.35
C ALA A 47 -0.49 -0.75 7.07
N GLU A 48 -1.71 -0.19 7.16
CA GLU A 48 -2.56 0.06 6.01
C GLU A 48 -1.90 0.99 4.99
N SER A 49 -1.03 1.91 5.42
CA SER A 49 -0.35 2.85 4.53
C SER A 49 0.64 2.15 3.61
N PHE A 50 1.28 1.08 4.07
CA PHE A 50 2.25 0.32 3.27
C PHE A 50 1.57 -0.57 2.21
N VAL A 51 0.33 -1.01 2.46
CA VAL A 51 -0.44 -1.84 1.51
C VAL A 51 -1.27 -1.02 0.53
N ARG A 52 -1.35 0.31 0.70
CA ARG A 52 -2.09 1.21 -0.21
C ARG A 52 -1.72 1.04 -1.68
N PRO A 53 -0.44 0.92 -2.09
CA PRO A 53 -0.11 0.73 -3.50
C PRO A 53 -0.75 -0.52 -4.09
N VAL A 54 -0.67 -1.65 -3.38
CA VAL A 54 -1.28 -2.92 -3.79
C VAL A 54 -2.80 -2.83 -3.82
N LEU A 55 -3.39 -2.13 -2.83
CA LEU A 55 -4.83 -1.87 -2.81
C LEU A 55 -5.26 -1.07 -4.04
N TYR A 56 -4.50 -0.04 -4.42
CA TYR A 56 -4.82 0.82 -5.56
C TYR A 56 -4.72 0.06 -6.88
N GLU A 57 -3.70 -0.79 -7.04
CA GLU A 57 -3.58 -1.66 -8.21
C GLU A 57 -4.80 -2.57 -8.35
N LYS A 58 -5.20 -3.26 -7.28
CA LYS A 58 -6.40 -4.11 -7.31
C LYS A 58 -7.68 -3.34 -7.64
N ILE A 59 -7.83 -2.13 -7.10
CA ILE A 59 -8.99 -1.28 -7.41
C ILE A 59 -9.01 -0.92 -8.89
N LYS A 60 -7.86 -0.57 -9.48
CA LYS A 60 -7.75 -0.25 -10.91
C LYS A 60 -8.02 -1.46 -11.80
N GLU A 61 -7.50 -2.63 -11.44
CA GLU A 61 -7.72 -3.89 -12.16
C GLU A 61 -9.21 -4.29 -12.19
N GLU A 62 -9.91 -4.09 -11.08
CA GLU A 62 -11.33 -4.43 -10.97
C GLU A 62 -12.26 -3.31 -11.47
N TYR A 63 -11.74 -2.11 -11.72
CA TYR A 63 -12.55 -0.97 -12.14
C TYR A 63 -13.05 -1.13 -13.57
N ASN A 64 -14.37 -0.97 -13.76
CA ASN A 64 -15.02 -1.14 -15.06
C ASN A 64 -15.79 0.12 -15.52
N GLY A 65 -15.49 1.28 -14.95
CA GLY A 65 -16.21 2.54 -15.22
C GLY A 65 -17.44 2.75 -14.34
N TYR A 66 -18.19 1.68 -14.04
CA TYR A 66 -19.53 1.77 -13.44
C TYR A 66 -19.62 1.19 -12.01
N ASN A 67 -18.61 0.47 -11.54
CA ASN A 67 -18.64 -0.28 -10.28
C ASN A 67 -18.06 0.46 -9.05
N ILE A 68 -18.02 1.80 -9.06
CA ILE A 68 -17.43 2.61 -7.98
C ILE A 68 -18.01 2.26 -6.60
N ALA A 69 -19.35 2.22 -6.49
CA ALA A 69 -20.04 1.93 -5.23
C ALA A 69 -19.75 0.50 -4.72
N LEU A 70 -19.54 -0.45 -5.62
CA LEU A 70 -19.20 -1.84 -5.28
C LEU A 70 -17.78 -1.93 -4.73
N LEU A 71 -16.81 -1.29 -5.40
CA LEU A 71 -15.42 -1.26 -4.97
C LEU A 71 -15.26 -0.55 -3.62
N ALA A 72 -15.96 0.58 -3.44
CA ALA A 72 -15.98 1.31 -2.17
C ALA A 72 -16.38 0.40 -0.99
N ARG A 73 -17.47 -0.36 -1.14
CA ARG A 73 -17.92 -1.32 -0.12
C ARG A 73 -16.95 -2.49 0.05
N LYS A 74 -16.46 -3.06 -1.05
CA LYS A 74 -15.56 -4.23 -1.05
C LYS A 74 -14.27 -3.94 -0.27
N TYR A 75 -13.69 -2.76 -0.49
CA TYR A 75 -12.42 -2.37 0.10
C TYR A 75 -12.56 -1.47 1.34
N GLY A 76 -13.79 -1.16 1.77
CA GLY A 76 -14.05 -0.32 2.94
C GLY A 76 -13.55 1.12 2.81
N ILE A 77 -13.55 1.67 1.59
CA ILE A 77 -13.13 3.05 1.31
C ILE A 77 -14.30 3.87 0.76
N THR A 78 -14.14 5.19 0.72
CA THR A 78 -15.18 6.08 0.17
C THR A 78 -15.21 6.01 -1.35
N GLU A 79 -16.38 6.23 -1.96
CA GLU A 79 -16.49 6.34 -3.42
C GLU A 79 -15.62 7.45 -4.01
N ARG A 80 -15.45 8.55 -3.26
CA ARG A 80 -14.52 9.63 -3.63
C ARG A 80 -13.10 9.11 -3.78
N TRP A 81 -12.64 8.27 -2.85
CA TRP A 81 -11.33 7.63 -2.92
C TRP A 81 -11.19 6.70 -4.12
N VAL A 82 -12.21 5.90 -4.43
CA VAL A 82 -12.21 5.07 -5.65
C VAL A 82 -12.07 5.95 -6.89
N ARG A 83 -12.81 7.07 -6.98
CA ARG A 83 -12.68 8.05 -8.08
C ARG A 83 -11.29 8.67 -8.15
N GLU A 84 -10.70 9.07 -7.02
CA GLU A 84 -9.35 9.61 -6.98
C GLU A 84 -8.27 8.58 -7.41
N ILE A 85 -8.50 7.29 -7.13
CA ILE A 85 -7.59 6.20 -7.52
C ILE A 85 -7.70 5.90 -9.02
N CYS A 86 -8.92 5.80 -9.55
CA CYS A 86 -9.16 5.41 -10.95
C CYS A 86 -9.10 6.58 -11.94
N GLY A 87 -9.32 7.81 -11.47
CA GLY A 87 -9.46 8.99 -12.34
C GLY A 87 -10.81 9.05 -13.05
N ASP A 88 -10.92 9.96 -14.02
CA ASP A 88 -12.09 10.12 -14.90
C ASP A 88 -12.05 9.16 -16.11
N ASP A 89 -11.10 8.22 -16.13
CA ASP A 89 -10.87 7.32 -17.25
C ASP A 89 -11.91 6.20 -17.22
N ILE A 90 -12.98 6.35 -18.00
CA ILE A 90 -14.06 5.37 -18.10
C ILE A 90 -13.68 4.38 -19.21
N PRO A 91 -13.38 3.10 -18.88
CA PRO A 91 -12.96 2.13 -19.88
C PRO A 91 -14.03 1.97 -20.98
N GLY A 92 -13.63 2.18 -22.23
CA GLY A 92 -14.52 2.10 -23.40
C GLY A 92 -15.21 3.41 -23.78
N GLN A 93 -14.93 4.51 -23.10
CA GLN A 93 -15.33 5.84 -23.53
C GLN A 93 -14.27 6.43 -24.47
N ILE A 94 -14.71 6.90 -25.64
CA ILE A 94 -13.87 7.65 -26.60
C ILE A 94 -14.34 9.11 -26.52
N GLU A 95 -13.40 10.05 -26.58
CA GLU A 95 -13.74 11.47 -26.60
C GLU A 95 -14.60 11.80 -27.82
N LEU A 96 -15.59 12.68 -27.66
CA LEU A 96 -16.51 13.02 -28.74
C LEU A 96 -15.76 13.54 -29.98
N ILE A 97 -14.67 14.29 -29.75
CA ILE A 97 -13.81 14.80 -30.82
C ILE A 97 -13.14 13.65 -31.58
N GLU A 98 -12.55 12.67 -30.89
CA GLU A 98 -11.92 11.50 -31.51
C GLU A 98 -12.94 10.65 -32.29
N TYR A 99 -14.16 10.49 -31.77
CA TYR A 99 -15.24 9.81 -32.47
C TYR A 99 -15.64 10.54 -33.77
N LEU A 100 -15.76 11.87 -33.72
CA LEU A 100 -16.12 12.69 -34.88
C LEU A 100 -15.02 12.69 -35.95
N GLU A 101 -13.75 12.72 -35.56
CA GLU A 101 -12.59 12.61 -36.47
C GLU A 101 -12.51 11.22 -37.13
N GLY A 102 -12.83 10.16 -36.40
CA GLY A 102 -12.95 8.80 -36.93
C GLY A 102 -14.05 8.65 -37.99
N LEU A 103 -15.15 9.39 -37.86
CA LEU A 103 -16.23 9.42 -38.86
C LEU A 103 -15.82 10.17 -40.16
N GLY A 104 -14.96 11.19 -40.04
CA GLY A 104 -14.47 11.97 -41.18
C GLY A 104 -13.42 11.26 -42.04
N SER A 105 -12.83 10.18 -41.54
CA SER A 105 -11.75 9.43 -42.21
C SER A 105 -12.23 8.30 -43.13
N ASN A 106 -13.55 8.03 -43.15
CA ASN A 106 -14.20 6.99 -43.97
C ASN A 106 -14.95 7.54 -45.20
N SER A 107 -14.64 8.78 -45.62
CA SER A 107 -15.22 9.42 -46.83
C SER A 107 -14.17 9.64 -47.92
#